data_AF-A0A7X8N4V7-F1
#
_entry.id   AF-A0A7X8N4V7-F1
#
_cell.length_a   1.000
_cell.length_b   1.000
_cell.length_c   1.000
_cell.angle_alpha   90.00
_cell.angle_beta   90.00
_cell.angle_gamma   90.00
#
_symmetry.space_group_name_H-M   'P 1'
#
loop_
_entity.id
_entity.type
_entity.pdbx_description
1 polymer ?
#
loop_
_entity_poly.entity_id
_entity_poly.type
_entity_poly.pdbx_seq_one_letter_code
_entity_poly.pdbx_strand_id
1 'polypeptide(L)'
;MGRKINNLDNLDKDLNRLLLTKITVTSDEKNRILQGIHVKKRKSPIGYYSALVAAAVLVCLFTLSQLDFLQNEPGMSDDPTPVILPEEEEPAETPEEVEEPLERMDEEEDTLESPEVEKETLEVPEEKDEDIVVPDEKIPALVDNLMGVIIQTYYDMGSEYNWDNIAGNPPNFEILKPELRKYASESMVEGHLKDITQYFYTPSDANFIPSRDFDIRYTIKENTTNKIVISTIGLQSYLSPAETVYYTVIKEDERWVLDDWQRVGVEEELLNITFEEMKASRESWSKDLEFLEEITHNGEKIYVYKFKNDQYIEAVYASTSEIMFEPLEEWIPEEYR
;
A
#
# COMPACT_ATOMS: atom_id res chain seq x y z
N MET A 1 -36.67 41.22 31.27
CA MET A 1 -36.58 40.13 32.27
C MET A 1 -35.83 38.97 31.63
N GLY A 2 -34.50 38.92 31.79
CA GLY A 2 -33.66 37.83 31.28
C GLY A 2 -33.03 37.10 32.45
N ARG A 3 -33.28 35.79 32.56
CA ARG A 3 -32.51 34.90 33.45
C ARG A 3 -31.43 34.24 32.60
N LYS A 4 -30.17 34.62 32.84
CA LYS A 4 -29.00 33.89 32.36
C LYS A 4 -28.94 32.54 33.07
N ILE A 5 -28.85 31.46 32.29
CA ILE A 5 -28.61 30.10 32.77
C ILE A 5 -27.08 29.94 32.84
N ASN A 6 -26.52 30.03 34.04
CA ASN A 6 -25.16 29.55 34.32
C ASN A 6 -25.31 28.20 35.01
N ASN A 7 -25.06 27.08 34.32
CA ASN A 7 -24.87 25.78 34.99
C ASN A 7 -24.29 24.68 34.08
N LEU A 8 -23.13 24.93 33.46
CA LEU A 8 -22.34 23.86 32.83
C LEU A 8 -21.52 23.06 33.88
N ASP A 9 -21.08 23.70 34.96
CA ASP A 9 -20.25 23.05 36.00
C ASP A 9 -20.96 21.95 36.80
N ASN A 10 -22.31 21.94 36.78
CA ASN A 10 -23.09 20.89 37.44
C ASN A 10 -23.30 19.66 36.54
N LEU A 11 -23.17 19.80 35.21
CA LEU A 11 -23.33 18.68 34.28
C LEU A 11 -22.15 17.70 34.40
N ASP A 12 -20.92 18.20 34.51
CA ASP A 12 -19.72 17.36 34.67
C ASP A 12 -19.67 16.63 36.01
N LYS A 13 -20.20 17.26 37.07
CA LYS A 13 -20.31 16.61 38.39
C LYS A 13 -21.35 15.50 38.39
N ASP A 14 -22.48 15.69 37.72
CA ASP A 14 -23.52 14.66 37.62
C ASP A 14 -23.12 13.53 36.66
N LEU A 15 -22.37 13.82 35.58
CA LEU A 15 -21.83 12.82 34.65
C LEU A 15 -20.78 11.93 35.32
N ASN A 16 -19.84 12.50 36.07
CA ASN A 16 -18.86 11.74 36.84
C ASN A 16 -19.52 10.90 37.95
N ARG A 17 -20.60 11.41 38.55
CA ARG A 17 -21.36 10.66 39.55
C ARG A 17 -22.09 9.47 38.91
N LEU A 18 -22.68 9.65 37.73
CA LEU A 18 -23.37 8.60 36.95
C LEU A 18 -22.42 7.51 36.44
N LEU A 19 -21.20 7.88 36.04
CA LEU A 19 -20.17 6.92 35.63
C LEU A 19 -19.65 6.09 36.80
N LEU A 20 -19.64 6.65 38.03
CA LEU A 20 -19.20 5.95 39.23
C LEU A 20 -20.28 5.07 39.89
N THR A 21 -21.58 5.33 39.68
CA THR A 21 -22.65 4.52 40.31
C THR A 21 -23.09 3.29 39.51
N LYS A 22 -22.71 3.15 38.23
CA LYS A 22 -23.22 2.06 37.37
C LYS A 22 -22.21 0.99 36.96
N ILE A 23 -20.95 1.12 37.34
CA ILE A 23 -19.97 0.05 37.12
C ILE A 23 -19.31 -0.28 38.46
N THR A 24 -19.89 -1.23 39.18
CA THR A 24 -19.19 -1.95 40.25
C THR A 24 -18.11 -2.82 39.62
N VAL A 25 -17.00 -2.19 39.22
CA VAL A 25 -15.75 -2.89 38.91
C VAL A 25 -15.23 -3.42 40.23
N THR A 26 -15.07 -4.72 40.32
CA THR A 26 -14.54 -5.36 41.53
C THR A 26 -13.08 -4.90 41.75
N SER A 27 -12.63 -4.89 43.01
CA SER A 27 -11.24 -4.54 43.33
C SER A 27 -10.22 -5.42 42.58
N ASP A 28 -10.63 -6.64 42.23
CA ASP A 28 -9.82 -7.60 41.47
C ASP A 28 -9.72 -7.23 39.98
N GLU A 29 -10.80 -6.76 39.36
CA GLU A 29 -10.77 -6.23 37.97
C GLU A 29 -9.96 -4.94 37.88
N LYS A 30 -10.05 -4.07 38.90
CA LYS A 30 -9.25 -2.85 38.97
C LYS A 30 -7.75 -3.16 39.08
N ASN A 31 -7.39 -4.20 39.84
CA ASN A 31 -6.01 -4.69 39.92
C ASN A 31 -5.54 -5.38 38.63
N ARG A 32 -6.40 -6.11 37.91
CA ARG A 32 -6.08 -6.66 36.59
C ARG A 32 -5.78 -5.57 35.55
N ILE A 33 -6.59 -4.51 35.52
CA ILE A 33 -6.40 -3.38 34.60
C ILE A 33 -5.12 -2.61 34.96
N LEU A 34 -4.86 -2.37 36.25
CA LEU A 34 -3.64 -1.69 36.69
C LEU A 34 -2.36 -2.53 36.47
N GLN A 35 -2.44 -3.86 36.53
CA GLN A 35 -1.33 -4.76 36.19
C GLN A 35 -1.08 -4.81 34.68
N GLY A 36 -2.12 -4.66 33.83
CA GLY A 36 -1.96 -4.54 32.38
C GLY A 36 -1.28 -3.24 31.92
N ILE A 37 -1.43 -2.15 32.67
CA ILE A 37 -0.82 -0.84 32.34
C ILE A 37 0.66 -0.77 32.76
N HIS A 38 1.14 -1.69 33.62
CA HIS A 38 2.54 -1.75 34.06
C HIS A 38 3.35 -2.90 33.42
N VAL A 39 3.13 -3.17 32.13
CA VAL A 39 4.11 -3.97 31.37
C VAL A 39 5.39 -3.14 31.26
N LYS A 40 6.36 -3.47 32.12
CA LYS A 40 7.76 -3.05 31.99
C LYS A 40 8.17 -3.23 30.52
N LYS A 41 8.47 -2.13 29.82
CA LYS A 41 9.21 -2.15 28.55
C LYS A 41 10.48 -2.97 28.79
N ARG A 42 10.47 -4.26 28.40
CA ARG A 42 11.70 -5.05 28.26
C ARG A 42 12.45 -4.38 27.12
N LYS A 43 13.56 -3.70 27.44
CA LYS A 43 14.54 -3.29 26.42
C LYS A 43 14.94 -4.57 25.68
N SER A 44 14.52 -4.69 24.42
CA SER A 44 14.99 -5.73 23.54
C SER A 44 16.51 -5.60 23.38
N PRO A 45 17.27 -6.70 23.35
CA PRO A 45 18.73 -6.70 23.26
C PRO A 45 19.20 -6.43 21.81
N ILE A 46 18.60 -5.46 21.13
CA ILE A 46 18.90 -5.13 19.72
C ILE A 46 20.35 -4.65 19.56
N GLY A 47 20.96 -4.10 20.61
CA GLY A 47 22.34 -3.60 20.57
C GLY A 47 23.42 -4.69 20.47
N TYR A 48 23.14 -5.95 20.79
CA TYR A 48 24.18 -7.00 20.76
C TYR A 48 24.36 -7.57 19.35
N TYR A 49 23.26 -7.75 18.61
CA TYR A 49 23.30 -8.30 17.25
C TYR A 49 23.88 -7.31 16.24
N SER A 50 23.58 -6.00 16.38
CA SER A 50 24.16 -4.97 15.51
C SER A 50 25.67 -4.85 15.69
N ALA A 51 26.18 -5.00 16.92
CA ALA A 51 27.61 -5.00 17.20
C ALA A 51 28.32 -6.24 16.62
N LEU A 52 27.69 -7.41 16.66
CA LEU A 52 28.24 -8.64 16.06
C LEU A 52 28.29 -8.58 14.53
N VAL A 53 27.24 -8.06 13.89
CA VAL A 53 27.21 -7.88 12.43
C VAL A 53 28.28 -6.88 11.99
N ALA A 54 28.43 -5.75 12.68
CA ALA A 54 29.47 -4.78 12.40
C ALA A 54 30.89 -5.37 12.55
N ALA A 55 31.12 -6.20 13.58
CA ALA A 55 32.40 -6.89 13.77
C ALA A 55 32.68 -7.90 12.65
N ALA A 56 31.68 -8.66 12.21
CA ALA A 56 31.82 -9.61 11.11
C ALA A 56 32.16 -8.92 9.78
N VAL A 57 31.49 -7.80 9.47
CA VAL A 57 31.78 -6.99 8.27
C VAL A 57 33.22 -6.45 8.29
N LEU A 58 33.69 -5.95 9.44
CA LEU A 58 35.06 -5.45 9.58
C LEU A 58 36.11 -6.56 9.38
N VAL A 59 35.86 -7.77 9.88
CA VAL A 59 36.75 -8.92 9.66
C VAL A 59 36.78 -9.30 8.18
N CYS A 60 35.63 -9.35 7.50
CA CYS A 60 35.56 -9.65 6.06
C CYS A 60 36.32 -8.62 5.21
N LEU A 61 36.12 -7.33 5.48
CA LEU A 61 36.84 -6.25 4.79
C LEU A 61 38.35 -6.34 5.01
N PHE A 62 38.78 -6.65 6.23
CA PHE A 62 40.20 -6.83 6.53
C PHE A 62 40.78 -8.02 5.77
N THR A 63 40.07 -9.16 5.70
CA THR A 63 40.54 -10.34 4.96
C THR A 63 40.59 -10.13 3.45
N LEU A 64 39.62 -9.40 2.87
CA LEU A 64 39.60 -9.10 1.44
C LEU A 64 40.75 -8.15 1.06
N SER A 65 41.07 -7.16 1.90
CA SER A 65 42.19 -6.25 1.64
C SER A 65 43.57 -6.95 1.64
N GLN A 66 43.71 -8.06 2.37
CA GLN A 66 44.94 -8.86 2.37
C GLN A 66 45.03 -9.78 1.12
N LEU A 67 43.91 -10.16 0.52
CA LEU A 67 43.88 -10.99 -0.68
C LEU A 67 44.32 -10.21 -1.92
N ASP A 68 43.89 -8.95 -2.07
CA ASP A 68 44.29 -8.09 -3.20
C ASP A 68 45.78 -7.76 -3.20
N PHE A 69 46.42 -7.76 -2.03
CA PHE A 69 47.86 -7.53 -1.91
C PHE A 69 48.69 -8.74 -2.40
N LEU A 70 48.13 -9.95 -2.35
CA LEU A 70 48.82 -11.17 -2.79
C LEU A 70 48.61 -11.50 -4.27
N GLN A 71 47.63 -10.88 -4.94
CA GLN A 71 47.32 -11.15 -6.35
C GLN A 71 47.94 -10.15 -7.34
N ASN A 72 48.42 -8.99 -6.87
CA ASN A 72 49.08 -8.01 -7.74
C ASN A 72 50.60 -8.15 -7.71
N GLU A 73 51.12 -9.20 -8.36
CA GLU A 73 52.48 -9.12 -8.90
C GLU A 73 52.48 -8.20 -10.13
N PRO A 74 53.47 -7.30 -10.29
CA PRO A 74 53.53 -6.39 -11.43
C PRO A 74 53.88 -7.17 -12.72
N GLY A 75 52.85 -7.65 -13.41
CA GLY A 75 52.95 -8.28 -14.72
C GLY A 75 53.32 -7.27 -15.80
N MET A 76 54.50 -7.49 -16.40
CA MET A 76 54.99 -6.81 -17.60
C MET A 76 53.93 -6.80 -18.72
N SER A 77 53.81 -5.64 -19.37
CA SER A 77 53.02 -5.42 -20.57
C SER A 77 53.55 -6.23 -21.74
N ASP A 78 52.66 -6.88 -22.49
CA ASP A 78 52.84 -7.07 -23.93
C ASP A 78 51.49 -6.87 -24.64
N ASP A 79 51.54 -5.93 -25.58
CA ASP A 79 50.54 -5.51 -26.56
C ASP A 79 49.95 -6.71 -27.34
N PRO A 80 48.68 -6.66 -27.78
CA PRO A 80 48.50 -6.41 -29.21
C PRO A 80 47.24 -5.63 -29.63
N THR A 81 47.47 -4.63 -30.48
CA THR A 81 46.79 -4.23 -31.74
C THR A 81 45.33 -4.71 -32.00
N PRO A 82 44.40 -3.78 -32.34
CA PRO A 82 43.05 -4.14 -32.78
C PRO A 82 43.01 -4.54 -34.28
N VAL A 83 42.29 -5.63 -34.57
CA VAL A 83 41.97 -6.10 -35.93
C VAL A 83 40.72 -5.36 -36.42
N ILE A 84 40.87 -4.64 -37.53
CA ILE A 84 39.81 -4.02 -38.33
C ILE A 84 39.27 -5.08 -39.30
N LEU A 85 37.97 -5.30 -39.34
CA LEU A 85 37.27 -6.03 -40.40
C LEU A 85 36.09 -5.18 -40.93
N PRO A 86 35.71 -5.38 -42.21
CA PRO A 86 35.22 -4.33 -43.07
C PRO A 86 33.69 -4.30 -43.22
N GLU A 87 33.23 -3.14 -43.67
CA GLU A 87 31.89 -2.84 -44.20
C GLU A 87 31.42 -3.88 -45.24
N GLU A 88 30.14 -4.25 -45.13
CA GLU A 88 29.38 -4.87 -46.21
C GLU A 88 28.21 -3.93 -46.54
N GLU A 89 28.24 -3.40 -47.76
CA GLU A 89 27.23 -2.53 -48.37
C GLU A 89 26.08 -3.34 -49.02
N GLU A 90 24.99 -2.61 -49.26
CA GLU A 90 23.94 -2.80 -50.28
C GLU A 90 22.68 -3.65 -49.95
N PRO A 91 21.54 -3.40 -50.62
CA PRO A 91 20.99 -2.12 -51.08
C PRO A 91 19.46 -1.94 -50.84
N ALA A 92 19.01 -0.74 -51.23
CA ALA A 92 17.68 -0.15 -51.38
C ALA A 92 16.46 -1.04 -51.65
N GLU A 93 15.30 -0.62 -51.12
CA GLU A 93 14.05 -0.44 -51.89
C GLU A 93 13.00 0.41 -51.11
N THR A 94 12.75 1.63 -51.58
CA THR A 94 11.51 2.43 -51.44
C THR A 94 10.59 2.11 -52.62
N PRO A 95 9.25 2.13 -52.53
CA PRO A 95 8.42 3.35 -52.41
C PRO A 95 7.18 3.11 -51.48
N GLU A 96 6.27 4.03 -51.14
CA GLU A 96 5.52 4.97 -51.97
C GLU A 96 4.74 5.91 -51.03
N GLU A 97 4.83 7.20 -51.30
CA GLU A 97 4.16 8.31 -50.62
C GLU A 97 2.83 8.56 -51.35
N VAL A 98 1.71 8.47 -50.63
CA VAL A 98 0.38 8.87 -51.14
C VAL A 98 -0.06 10.10 -50.36
N GLU A 99 0.15 11.26 -50.98
CA GLU A 99 -0.54 12.50 -50.64
C GLU A 99 -1.96 12.46 -51.22
N GLU A 100 -2.96 12.76 -50.39
CA GLU A 100 -4.24 13.29 -50.87
C GLU A 100 -4.40 14.75 -50.43
N PRO A 101 -4.74 15.66 -51.36
CA PRO A 101 -5.17 17.03 -51.05
C PRO A 101 -6.71 17.15 -51.07
N LEU A 102 -7.21 18.34 -50.70
CA LEU A 102 -8.59 18.88 -50.74
C LEU A 102 -9.24 18.92 -49.34
N GLU A 103 -9.88 19.99 -48.87
CA GLU A 103 -10.47 21.14 -49.56
C GLU A 103 -10.68 22.29 -48.54
N ARG A 104 -10.56 23.55 -49.02
CA ARG A 104 -11.05 24.75 -48.33
C ARG A 104 -12.57 24.81 -48.44
N MET A 105 -13.26 25.14 -47.35
CA MET A 105 -14.58 25.76 -47.39
C MET A 105 -14.70 26.83 -46.30
N ASP A 106 -14.61 28.08 -46.77
CA ASP A 106 -15.46 29.24 -46.53
C ASP A 106 -16.10 29.52 -45.15
N GLU A 107 -15.77 30.74 -44.71
CA GLU A 107 -16.56 31.75 -43.99
C GLU A 107 -18.08 31.52 -43.91
N GLU A 108 -18.62 31.46 -42.69
CA GLU A 108 -19.88 32.16 -42.36
C GLU A 108 -19.77 32.83 -40.98
N GLU A 109 -19.89 34.16 -41.03
CA GLU A 109 -20.07 35.11 -39.95
C GLU A 109 -21.54 35.06 -39.51
N ASP A 110 -21.83 34.69 -38.27
CA ASP A 110 -23.14 34.93 -37.67
C ASP A 110 -23.03 35.54 -36.27
N THR A 111 -23.28 36.84 -36.25
CA THR A 111 -23.61 37.70 -35.13
C THR A 111 -24.81 37.17 -34.34
N LEU A 112 -24.63 36.86 -33.06
CA LEU A 112 -25.74 36.77 -32.11
C LEU A 112 -25.50 37.59 -30.85
N GLU A 113 -26.55 38.34 -30.55
CA GLU A 113 -26.64 39.46 -29.62
C GLU A 113 -26.42 39.06 -28.16
N SER A 114 -25.77 39.97 -27.45
CA SER A 114 -25.60 39.96 -26.00
C SER A 114 -26.93 40.30 -25.31
N PRO A 115 -27.47 39.44 -24.44
CA PRO A 115 -28.49 39.87 -23.51
C PRO A 115 -27.82 40.44 -22.26
N GLU A 116 -28.17 41.69 -21.97
CA GLU A 116 -27.90 42.44 -20.76
C GLU A 116 -28.50 41.70 -19.55
N VAL A 117 -27.65 41.06 -18.74
CA VAL A 117 -28.08 40.37 -17.51
C VAL A 117 -28.08 41.38 -16.35
N GLU A 118 -29.29 41.76 -15.95
CA GLU A 118 -29.58 42.47 -14.70
C GLU A 118 -29.01 41.67 -13.51
N LYS A 119 -28.13 42.32 -12.74
CA LYS A 119 -27.62 41.82 -11.46
C LYS A 119 -28.73 41.87 -10.41
N GLU A 120 -29.55 40.82 -10.36
CA GLU A 120 -30.34 40.51 -9.18
C GLU A 120 -29.43 39.85 -8.14
N THR A 121 -29.20 40.56 -7.03
CA THR A 121 -28.37 40.07 -5.92
C THR A 121 -29.22 39.10 -5.11
N LEU A 122 -29.26 37.84 -5.55
CA LEU A 122 -29.80 36.73 -4.77
C LEU A 122 -28.86 36.49 -3.60
N GLU A 123 -29.33 36.85 -2.39
CA GLU A 123 -28.77 36.35 -1.15
C GLU A 123 -28.86 34.82 -1.18
N VAL A 124 -27.73 34.18 -1.51
CA VAL A 124 -27.55 32.74 -1.34
C VAL A 124 -27.69 32.48 0.15
N PRO A 125 -28.70 31.70 0.60
CA PRO A 125 -28.73 31.25 1.97
C PRO A 125 -27.45 30.47 2.20
N GLU A 126 -26.67 30.84 3.22
CA GLU A 126 -25.60 30.01 3.75
C GLU A 126 -26.21 28.64 4.09
N GLU A 127 -26.11 27.69 3.15
CA GLU A 127 -26.30 26.28 3.44
C GLU A 127 -25.23 25.94 4.45
N LYS A 128 -25.66 25.73 5.69
CA LYS A 128 -24.87 24.99 6.65
C LYS A 128 -24.61 23.63 6.01
N ASP A 129 -23.39 23.43 5.54
CA ASP A 129 -22.84 22.10 5.29
C ASP A 129 -23.02 21.31 6.59
N GLU A 130 -24.07 20.49 6.63
CA GLU A 130 -24.15 19.44 7.61
C GLU A 130 -22.97 18.53 7.30
N ASP A 131 -22.09 18.33 8.29
CA ASP A 131 -20.94 17.45 8.16
C ASP A 131 -21.43 16.03 7.82
N ILE A 132 -21.46 15.68 6.53
CA ILE A 132 -21.92 14.37 6.05
C ILE A 132 -20.78 13.37 6.21
N VAL A 133 -21.01 12.37 7.06
CA VAL A 133 -20.16 11.17 7.16
C VAL A 133 -20.29 10.35 5.87
N VAL A 134 -19.17 9.86 5.34
CA VAL A 134 -19.18 9.02 4.13
C VAL A 134 -19.93 7.71 4.41
N PRO A 135 -20.91 7.31 3.58
CA PRO A 135 -21.58 6.03 3.74
C PRO A 135 -20.59 4.87 3.69
N ASP A 136 -20.71 3.92 4.62
CA ASP A 136 -19.78 2.80 4.82
C ASP A 136 -19.52 2.02 3.52
N GLU A 137 -20.54 1.83 2.68
CA GLU A 137 -20.46 1.12 1.41
C GLU A 137 -19.64 1.84 0.33
N LYS A 138 -19.41 3.15 0.47
CA LYS A 138 -18.64 3.96 -0.47
C LYS A 138 -17.17 4.08 -0.11
N ILE A 139 -16.81 3.76 1.13
CA ILE A 139 -15.46 3.94 1.64
C ILE A 139 -14.41 3.09 0.90
N PRO A 140 -14.63 1.78 0.60
CA PRO A 140 -13.65 1.00 -0.15
C PRO A 140 -13.31 1.63 -1.50
N ALA A 141 -14.33 2.09 -2.24
CA ALA A 141 -14.16 2.76 -3.53
C ALA A 141 -13.44 4.11 -3.39
N LEU A 142 -13.67 4.86 -2.31
CA LEU A 142 -12.95 6.09 -2.03
C LEU A 142 -11.45 5.83 -1.83
N VAL A 143 -11.09 4.87 -0.97
CA VAL A 143 -9.68 4.54 -0.72
C VAL A 143 -9.01 3.95 -1.95
N ASP A 144 -9.70 3.06 -2.66
CA ASP A 144 -9.19 2.47 -3.90
C ASP A 144 -8.92 3.55 -4.96
N ASN A 145 -9.83 4.51 -5.12
CA ASN A 145 -9.67 5.63 -6.05
C ASN A 145 -8.48 6.52 -5.67
N LEU A 146 -8.36 6.94 -4.41
CA LEU A 146 -7.24 7.78 -3.96
C LEU A 146 -5.89 7.10 -4.21
N MET A 147 -5.76 5.83 -3.82
CA MET A 147 -4.57 5.04 -4.10
C MET A 147 -4.29 4.89 -5.59
N GLY A 148 -5.33 4.60 -6.38
CA GLY A 148 -5.22 4.40 -7.82
C GLY A 148 -4.76 5.67 -8.54
N VAL A 149 -5.30 6.84 -8.17
CA VAL A 149 -4.90 8.13 -8.75
C VAL A 149 -3.48 8.50 -8.33
N ILE A 150 -3.06 8.22 -7.09
CA ILE A 150 -1.66 8.40 -6.65
C ILE A 150 -0.72 7.55 -7.52
N ILE A 151 -1.01 6.26 -7.70
CA ILE A 151 -0.22 5.36 -8.55
C ILE A 151 -0.17 5.88 -9.99
N GLN A 152 -1.31 6.29 -10.55
CA GLN A 152 -1.39 6.83 -11.90
C GLN A 152 -0.56 8.11 -12.04
N THR A 153 -0.54 8.97 -11.03
CA THR A 153 0.29 10.19 -11.00
C THR A 153 1.78 9.85 -11.13
N TYR A 154 2.27 8.78 -10.50
CA TYR A 154 3.64 8.32 -10.73
C TYR A 154 3.88 7.88 -12.18
N TYR A 155 2.97 7.10 -12.76
CA TYR A 155 3.12 6.66 -14.15
C TYR A 155 3.09 7.82 -15.14
N ASP A 156 2.14 8.74 -14.99
CA ASP A 156 1.98 9.90 -15.87
C ASP A 156 3.20 10.81 -15.80
N MET A 157 3.66 11.16 -14.59
CA MET A 157 4.83 12.01 -14.41
C MET A 157 6.13 11.31 -14.84
N GLY A 158 6.24 10.01 -14.58
CA GLY A 158 7.39 9.22 -15.05
C GLY A 158 7.48 9.20 -16.57
N SER A 159 6.35 9.05 -17.24
CA SER A 159 6.26 9.10 -18.71
C SER A 159 6.57 10.50 -19.24
N GLU A 160 5.95 11.55 -18.69
CA GLU A 160 6.12 12.95 -19.12
C GLU A 160 7.58 13.41 -19.02
N TYR A 161 8.27 13.06 -17.93
CA TYR A 161 9.65 13.47 -17.68
C TYR A 161 10.68 12.39 -18.02
N ASN A 162 10.24 11.28 -18.63
CA ASN A 162 11.06 10.13 -19.02
C ASN A 162 11.94 9.60 -17.87
N TRP A 163 11.37 9.50 -16.66
CA TRP A 163 12.10 9.04 -15.48
C TRP A 163 12.42 7.55 -15.57
N ASP A 164 13.68 7.23 -15.39
CA ASP A 164 14.23 5.88 -15.42
C ASP A 164 15.52 5.85 -14.59
N ASN A 165 15.49 5.06 -13.51
CA ASN A 165 16.64 4.90 -12.63
C ASN A 165 17.81 4.14 -13.29
N ILE A 166 17.53 3.27 -14.27
CA ILE A 166 18.53 2.50 -15.01
C ILE A 166 19.21 3.38 -16.05
N ALA A 167 18.44 4.16 -16.81
CA ALA A 167 18.96 5.05 -17.85
C ALA A 167 19.63 6.32 -17.29
N GLY A 168 19.67 6.48 -15.97
CA GLY A 168 20.35 7.60 -15.31
C GLY A 168 19.54 8.89 -15.28
N ASN A 169 18.22 8.82 -15.48
CA ASN A 169 17.30 9.95 -15.31
C ASN A 169 16.36 9.70 -14.11
N PRO A 170 16.88 9.78 -12.87
CA PRO A 170 16.09 9.47 -11.68
C PRO A 170 14.92 10.45 -11.50
N PRO A 171 13.86 10.03 -10.79
CA PRO A 171 12.70 10.88 -10.56
C PRO A 171 13.03 12.10 -9.70
N ASN A 172 12.38 13.23 -10.03
CA ASN A 172 12.50 14.45 -9.26
C ASN A 172 11.26 14.66 -8.40
N PHE A 173 11.40 14.36 -7.10
CA PHE A 173 10.31 14.47 -6.15
C PHE A 173 9.72 15.90 -6.07
N GLU A 174 10.51 16.95 -6.24
CA GLU A 174 9.99 18.33 -6.19
C GLU A 174 9.05 18.65 -7.36
N ILE A 175 9.19 17.94 -8.49
CA ILE A 175 8.26 18.03 -9.63
C ILE A 175 7.00 17.20 -9.37
N LEU A 176 7.16 16.00 -8.78
CA LEU A 176 6.05 15.07 -8.49
C LEU A 176 5.14 15.55 -7.35
N LYS A 177 5.74 16.11 -6.30
CA LYS A 177 5.10 16.54 -5.06
C LYS A 177 3.83 17.40 -5.23
N PRO A 178 3.80 18.47 -6.05
CA PRO A 178 2.58 19.27 -6.22
C PRO A 178 1.42 18.48 -6.83
N GLU A 179 1.69 17.47 -7.65
CA GLU A 179 0.66 16.61 -8.24
C GLU A 179 0.11 15.62 -7.20
N LEU A 180 0.98 15.02 -6.39
CA LEU A 180 0.57 14.10 -5.32
C LEU A 180 -0.28 14.79 -4.24
N ARG A 181 0.03 16.05 -3.89
CA ARG A 181 -0.73 16.86 -2.90
C ARG A 181 -2.20 17.08 -3.27
N LYS A 182 -2.61 16.80 -4.50
CA LYS A 182 -4.02 16.87 -4.90
C LYS A 182 -4.84 15.72 -4.28
N TYR A 183 -4.18 14.63 -3.88
CA TYR A 183 -4.82 13.36 -3.47
C TYR A 183 -4.32 12.81 -2.13
N ALA A 184 -3.23 13.36 -1.59
CA ALA A 184 -2.59 12.90 -0.38
C ALA A 184 -2.23 14.08 0.54
N SER A 185 -2.28 13.86 1.86
CA SER A 185 -1.91 14.85 2.86
C SER A 185 -0.42 15.18 2.80
N GLU A 186 -0.01 16.30 3.42
CA GLU A 186 1.41 16.67 3.46
C GLU A 186 2.27 15.59 4.15
N SER A 187 1.74 14.94 5.20
CA SER A 187 2.43 13.88 5.91
C SER A 187 2.66 12.68 5.00
N MET A 188 1.63 12.29 4.23
CA MET A 188 1.70 11.19 3.28
C MET A 188 2.69 11.47 2.15
N VAL A 189 2.66 12.70 1.61
CA VAL A 189 3.52 13.16 0.52
C VAL A 189 4.98 13.18 0.97
N GLU A 190 5.29 13.82 2.09
CA GLU A 190 6.67 13.97 2.59
C GLU A 190 7.23 12.72 3.27
N GLY A 191 6.37 11.78 3.65
CA GLY A 191 6.74 10.48 4.20
C GLY A 191 6.75 9.40 3.13
N HIS A 192 5.71 8.54 3.16
CA HIS A 192 5.65 7.33 2.35
C HIS A 192 5.85 7.56 0.86
N LEU A 193 5.20 8.57 0.27
CA LEU A 193 5.29 8.79 -1.18
C LEU A 193 6.70 9.25 -1.59
N LYS A 194 7.32 10.14 -0.82
CA LYS A 194 8.71 10.55 -1.05
C LYS A 194 9.68 9.38 -1.02
N ASP A 195 9.53 8.48 -0.04
CA ASP A 195 10.39 7.30 0.09
C ASP A 195 10.20 6.37 -1.11
N ILE A 196 8.96 6.13 -1.53
CA ILE A 196 8.64 5.28 -2.68
C ILE A 196 9.16 5.86 -3.99
N THR A 197 9.19 7.19 -4.14
CA THR A 197 9.65 7.85 -5.38
C THR A 197 11.01 7.35 -5.83
N GLN A 198 11.94 7.11 -4.91
CA GLN A 198 13.29 6.63 -5.25
C GLN A 198 13.29 5.23 -5.86
N TYR A 199 12.31 4.40 -5.52
CA TYR A 199 12.25 3.00 -5.91
C TYR A 199 11.23 2.70 -7.01
N PHE A 200 10.24 3.57 -7.20
CA PHE A 200 9.11 3.32 -8.10
C PHE A 200 9.52 3.02 -9.54
N TYR A 201 10.58 3.66 -10.04
CA TYR A 201 11.10 3.47 -11.41
C TYR A 201 12.29 2.51 -11.48
N THR A 202 12.47 1.65 -10.48
CA THR A 202 13.47 0.59 -10.52
C THR A 202 12.88 -0.70 -11.12
N PRO A 203 13.65 -1.49 -11.87
CA PRO A 203 13.21 -2.80 -12.37
C PRO A 203 13.26 -3.79 -11.21
N SER A 204 12.28 -3.72 -10.30
CA SER A 204 12.19 -4.62 -9.17
C SER A 204 10.77 -5.15 -9.02
N ASP A 205 10.66 -6.41 -8.63
CA ASP A 205 9.38 -7.02 -8.26
C ASP A 205 8.95 -6.62 -6.83
N ALA A 206 9.64 -5.68 -6.19
CA ALA A 206 9.33 -5.24 -4.84
C ALA A 206 8.04 -4.42 -4.83
N ASN A 207 7.11 -4.80 -3.96
CA ASN A 207 5.83 -4.11 -3.83
C ASN A 207 5.88 -3.04 -2.73
N PHE A 208 6.14 -1.79 -3.10
CA PHE A 208 6.22 -0.68 -2.15
C PHE A 208 4.85 -0.17 -1.70
N ILE A 209 3.82 -0.35 -2.53
CA ILE A 209 2.47 0.13 -2.26
C ILE A 209 1.63 -1.02 -1.71
N PRO A 210 0.95 -0.86 -0.55
CA PRO A 210 0.21 -1.97 0.05
C PRO A 210 -0.95 -2.46 -0.84
N SER A 211 -1.36 -3.72 -0.65
CA SER A 211 -2.46 -4.30 -1.41
C SER A 211 -3.81 -3.69 -1.01
N ARG A 212 -4.75 -3.67 -1.96
CA ARG A 212 -6.08 -3.06 -1.83
C ARG A 212 -7.16 -4.13 -1.91
N ASP A 213 -6.97 -5.21 -1.17
CA ASP A 213 -7.80 -6.43 -1.27
C ASP A 213 -9.12 -6.32 -0.49
N PHE A 214 -9.86 -5.23 -0.72
CA PHE A 214 -11.11 -4.95 -0.03
C PHE A 214 -12.21 -5.99 -0.29
N ASP A 215 -12.10 -6.73 -1.39
CA ASP A 215 -12.99 -7.83 -1.74
C ASP A 215 -12.73 -9.11 -0.91
N ILE A 216 -11.54 -9.25 -0.30
CA ILE A 216 -11.22 -10.35 0.60
C ILE A 216 -11.75 -10.02 2.01
N ARG A 217 -11.25 -8.92 2.57
CA ARG A 217 -11.64 -8.46 3.89
C ARG A 217 -11.56 -6.96 3.95
N TYR A 218 -12.60 -6.38 4.53
CA TYR A 218 -12.69 -4.96 4.77
C TYR A 218 -13.30 -4.71 6.15
N THR A 219 -12.69 -3.82 6.93
CA THR A 219 -13.20 -3.44 8.25
C THR A 219 -13.03 -1.95 8.47
N ILE A 220 -14.13 -1.28 8.83
CA ILE A 220 -14.12 0.11 9.28
C ILE A 220 -13.71 0.14 10.74
N LYS A 221 -12.61 0.85 11.04
CA LYS A 221 -12.11 1.09 12.40
C LYS A 221 -12.58 2.43 12.94
N GLU A 222 -12.69 3.43 12.06
CA GLU A 222 -13.14 4.78 12.36
C GLU A 222 -13.85 5.35 11.12
N ASN A 223 -15.01 5.97 11.30
CA ASN A 223 -15.71 6.72 10.26
C ASN A 223 -16.35 7.96 10.91
N THR A 224 -15.75 9.11 10.67
CA THR A 224 -16.19 10.41 11.20
C THR A 224 -16.30 11.42 10.06
N THR A 225 -16.73 12.63 10.38
CA THR A 225 -16.89 13.71 9.40
C THR A 225 -15.57 14.18 8.78
N ASN A 226 -14.45 13.96 9.47
CA ASN A 226 -13.13 14.45 9.06
C ASN A 226 -12.07 13.36 8.89
N LYS A 227 -12.39 12.11 9.26
CA LYS A 227 -11.42 11.01 9.28
C LYS A 227 -12.09 9.66 9.09
N ILE A 228 -11.47 8.84 8.26
CA ILE A 228 -11.82 7.45 8.02
C ILE A 228 -10.57 6.61 8.24
N VAL A 229 -10.71 5.52 9.00
CA VAL A 229 -9.67 4.49 9.16
C VAL A 229 -10.28 3.15 8.81
N ILE A 230 -9.69 2.47 7.84
CA ILE A 230 -10.09 1.12 7.42
C ILE A 230 -8.92 0.16 7.51
N SER A 231 -9.21 -1.13 7.54
CA SER A 231 -8.20 -2.17 7.36
C SER A 231 -8.63 -3.22 6.35
N THR A 232 -7.64 -3.80 5.67
CA THR A 232 -7.74 -5.00 4.85
C THR A 232 -6.59 -5.95 5.19
N ILE A 233 -6.54 -7.12 4.55
CA ILE A 233 -5.46 -8.08 4.71
C ILE A 233 -4.81 -8.34 3.35
N GLY A 234 -3.49 -8.41 3.33
CA GLY A 234 -2.72 -9.00 2.24
C GLY A 234 -2.36 -10.44 2.62
N LEU A 235 -2.73 -11.40 1.78
CA LEU A 235 -2.31 -12.79 1.99
C LEU A 235 -0.89 -13.00 1.48
N GLN A 236 -0.18 -13.96 2.07
CA GLN A 236 1.17 -14.31 1.62
C GLN A 236 1.16 -14.69 0.13
N SER A 237 2.15 -14.16 -0.58
CA SER A 237 2.49 -14.53 -1.94
C SER A 237 3.97 -14.87 -2.06
N TYR A 238 4.43 -15.17 -3.28
CA TYR A 238 5.85 -15.35 -3.56
C TYR A 238 6.67 -14.05 -3.38
N LEU A 239 6.01 -12.89 -3.49
CA LEU A 239 6.68 -11.58 -3.52
C LEU A 239 6.45 -10.77 -2.24
N SER A 240 5.43 -11.11 -1.46
CA SER A 240 5.03 -10.34 -0.28
C SER A 240 4.68 -11.25 0.89
N PRO A 241 5.11 -10.89 2.11
CA PRO A 241 4.62 -11.53 3.32
C PRO A 241 3.13 -11.20 3.52
N ALA A 242 2.49 -11.99 4.36
CA ALA A 242 1.16 -11.71 4.86
C ALA A 242 1.15 -10.50 5.79
N GLU A 243 0.11 -9.68 5.72
CA GLU A 243 -0.01 -8.47 6.52
C GLU A 243 -1.46 -8.02 6.70
N THR A 244 -1.72 -7.24 7.76
CA THR A 244 -2.89 -6.36 7.85
C THR A 244 -2.45 -4.97 7.40
N VAL A 245 -3.22 -4.36 6.48
CA VAL A 245 -2.98 -3.00 6.03
C VAL A 245 -4.04 -2.09 6.60
N TYR A 246 -3.62 -1.02 7.27
CA TYR A 246 -4.49 0.07 7.71
C TYR A 246 -4.33 1.25 6.76
N TYR A 247 -5.45 1.83 6.34
CA TYR A 247 -5.49 3.06 5.56
C TYR A 247 -6.18 4.16 6.36
N THR A 248 -5.56 5.34 6.39
CA THR A 248 -6.16 6.54 6.98
C THR A 248 -6.43 7.55 5.88
N VAL A 249 -7.67 8.04 5.83
CA VAL A 249 -8.11 9.12 4.95
C VAL A 249 -8.64 10.25 5.81
N ILE A 250 -8.27 11.48 5.49
CA ILE A 250 -8.72 12.69 6.20
C ILE A 250 -9.37 13.66 5.24
N LYS A 251 -10.18 14.57 5.78
CA LYS A 251 -10.78 15.67 5.03
C LYS A 251 -9.92 16.93 5.17
N GLU A 252 -9.36 17.43 4.08
CA GLU A 252 -8.60 18.68 3.97
C GLU A 252 -9.24 19.59 2.92
N ASP A 253 -9.53 20.85 3.25
CA ASP A 253 -10.14 21.83 2.32
C ASP A 253 -11.38 21.26 1.58
N GLU A 254 -12.29 20.65 2.33
CA GLU A 254 -13.51 19.98 1.82
C GLU A 254 -13.28 18.77 0.89
N ARG A 255 -12.05 18.24 0.82
CA ARG A 255 -11.66 17.08 0.01
C ARG A 255 -11.14 15.94 0.87
N TRP A 256 -11.54 14.71 0.56
CA TRP A 256 -10.91 13.52 1.14
C TRP A 256 -9.55 13.24 0.48
N VAL A 257 -8.51 13.09 1.29
CA VAL A 257 -7.15 12.78 0.85
C VAL A 257 -6.58 11.62 1.66
N LEU A 258 -5.69 10.84 1.04
CA LEU A 258 -4.98 9.77 1.73
C LEU A 258 -3.95 10.38 2.69
N ASP A 259 -4.03 10.03 3.97
CA ASP A 259 -3.16 10.58 5.01
C ASP A 259 -2.03 9.64 5.41
N ASP A 260 -2.32 8.34 5.45
CA ASP A 260 -1.37 7.35 5.90
C ASP A 260 -1.76 5.94 5.42
N TRP A 261 -0.76 5.05 5.35
CA TRP A 261 -0.98 3.62 5.38
C TRP A 261 0.00 2.95 6.35
N GLN A 262 -0.43 1.89 6.99
CA GLN A 262 0.43 1.11 7.88
C GLN A 262 0.29 -0.37 7.57
N ARG A 263 1.43 -1.03 7.35
CA ARG A 263 1.54 -2.48 7.25
C ARG A 263 1.86 -3.06 8.62
N VAL A 264 1.10 -4.07 9.02
CA VAL A 264 1.29 -4.80 10.28
C VAL A 264 1.48 -6.26 9.93
N GLY A 265 2.67 -6.80 10.19
CA GLY A 265 2.99 -8.19 9.90
C GLY A 265 2.29 -9.16 10.86
N VAL A 266 2.27 -10.44 10.47
CA VAL A 266 1.60 -11.51 11.23
C VAL A 266 2.24 -11.80 12.59
N GLU A 267 3.47 -11.35 12.81
CA GLU A 267 4.13 -11.37 14.11
C GLU A 267 3.49 -10.43 15.14
N GLU A 268 2.80 -9.39 14.69
CA GLU A 268 2.06 -8.44 15.53
C GLU A 268 0.55 -8.70 15.50
N GLU A 269 -0.02 -8.99 14.32
CA GLU A 269 -1.45 -9.21 14.14
C GLU A 269 -1.72 -10.45 13.27
N LEU A 270 -2.14 -11.55 13.89
CA LEU A 270 -2.55 -12.76 13.16
C LEU A 270 -3.78 -12.48 12.30
N LEU A 271 -3.75 -12.95 11.05
CA LEU A 271 -4.83 -12.73 10.09
C LEU A 271 -6.08 -13.55 10.42
N ASN A 272 -5.91 -14.80 10.89
CA ASN A 272 -7.03 -15.73 11.13
C ASN A 272 -8.01 -15.77 9.94
N ILE A 273 -7.49 -16.07 8.76
CA ILE A 273 -8.26 -16.14 7.52
C ILE A 273 -9.24 -17.31 7.53
N THR A 274 -10.33 -17.15 6.80
CA THR A 274 -11.26 -18.21 6.44
C THR A 274 -10.86 -18.84 5.10
N PHE A 275 -11.39 -20.02 4.81
CA PHE A 275 -11.19 -20.63 3.49
C PHE A 275 -11.75 -19.77 2.36
N GLU A 276 -12.90 -19.13 2.55
CA GLU A 276 -13.51 -18.27 1.53
C GLU A 276 -12.66 -17.03 1.23
N GLU A 277 -12.03 -16.43 2.24
CA GLU A 277 -11.09 -15.32 2.06
C GLU A 277 -9.84 -15.76 1.27
N MET A 278 -9.28 -16.92 1.61
CA MET A 278 -8.18 -17.49 0.83
C MET A 278 -8.60 -17.76 -0.61
N LYS A 279 -9.77 -18.37 -0.79
CA LYS A 279 -10.31 -18.69 -2.10
C LYS A 279 -10.51 -17.45 -2.95
N ALA A 280 -11.14 -16.41 -2.40
CA ALA A 280 -11.33 -15.12 -3.07
C ALA A 280 -9.99 -14.51 -3.54
N SER A 281 -8.95 -14.60 -2.70
CA SER A 281 -7.59 -14.16 -3.07
C SER A 281 -7.02 -14.93 -4.26
N ARG A 282 -7.09 -16.27 -4.23
CA ARG A 282 -6.45 -17.14 -5.22
C ARG A 282 -7.18 -17.19 -6.56
N GLU A 283 -8.51 -17.20 -6.53
CA GLU A 283 -9.33 -17.25 -7.75
C GLU A 283 -9.20 -15.98 -8.59
N SER A 284 -8.74 -14.86 -8.00
CA SER A 284 -8.40 -13.64 -8.76
C SER A 284 -7.24 -13.82 -9.75
N TRP A 285 -6.31 -14.75 -9.48
CA TRP A 285 -5.11 -14.99 -10.30
C TRP A 285 -5.21 -16.24 -11.17
N SER A 286 -5.90 -17.28 -10.69
CA SER A 286 -6.09 -18.52 -11.46
C SER A 286 -7.18 -19.40 -10.87
N LYS A 287 -7.91 -20.07 -11.76
CA LYS A 287 -8.49 -21.43 -11.69
C LYS A 287 -9.21 -21.82 -10.38
N ASP A 288 -10.47 -22.23 -10.55
CA ASP A 288 -11.30 -22.93 -9.57
C ASP A 288 -10.50 -23.74 -8.54
N LEU A 289 -10.70 -23.40 -7.28
CA LEU A 289 -10.17 -24.17 -6.16
C LEU A 289 -11.16 -25.25 -5.72
N GLU A 290 -10.62 -26.42 -5.38
CA GLU A 290 -11.35 -27.50 -4.72
C GLU A 290 -10.87 -27.57 -3.27
N PHE A 291 -11.77 -27.26 -2.32
CA PHE A 291 -11.51 -27.49 -0.91
C PHE A 291 -11.44 -28.98 -0.64
N LEU A 292 -10.35 -29.43 -0.01
CA LEU A 292 -10.18 -30.83 0.36
C LEU A 292 -10.53 -31.05 1.82
N GLU A 293 -9.84 -30.37 2.74
CA GLU A 293 -9.99 -30.61 4.18
C GLU A 293 -9.57 -29.39 5.02
N GLU A 294 -10.20 -29.24 6.20
CA GLU A 294 -9.72 -28.37 7.28
C GLU A 294 -9.11 -29.28 8.35
N ILE A 295 -7.83 -29.07 8.65
CA ILE A 295 -7.11 -29.85 9.66
C ILE A 295 -6.60 -28.96 10.79
N THR A 296 -6.17 -29.60 11.87
CA THR A 296 -5.45 -28.93 12.97
C THR A 296 -4.08 -29.56 13.14
N HIS A 297 -3.02 -28.78 13.02
CA HIS A 297 -1.64 -29.20 13.23
C HIS A 297 -0.97 -28.28 14.26
N ASN A 298 -0.40 -28.85 15.33
CA ASN A 298 0.19 -28.10 16.45
C ASN A 298 -0.73 -27.03 17.09
N GLY A 299 -2.04 -27.23 17.01
CA GLY A 299 -3.03 -26.26 17.50
C GLY A 299 -3.38 -25.15 16.51
N GLU A 300 -2.78 -25.14 15.32
CA GLU A 300 -3.10 -24.21 14.24
C GLU A 300 -4.04 -24.84 13.23
N LYS A 301 -4.99 -24.03 12.74
CA LYS A 301 -5.91 -24.42 11.68
C LYS A 301 -5.22 -24.29 10.33
N ILE A 302 -5.36 -25.31 9.50
CA ILE A 302 -4.80 -25.37 8.15
C ILE A 302 -5.91 -25.74 7.18
N TYR A 303 -5.96 -25.06 6.04
CA TYR A 303 -6.84 -25.40 4.93
C TYR A 303 -6.04 -26.09 3.83
N VAL A 304 -6.48 -27.28 3.41
CA VAL A 304 -5.88 -28.05 2.32
C VAL A 304 -6.78 -27.93 1.10
N TYR A 305 -6.20 -27.60 -0.05
CA TYR A 305 -6.95 -27.36 -1.28
C TYR A 305 -6.17 -27.78 -2.51
N LYS A 306 -6.91 -28.01 -3.60
CA LYS A 306 -6.38 -28.43 -4.89
C LYS A 306 -6.74 -27.42 -5.98
N PHE A 307 -5.79 -27.13 -6.86
CA PHE A 307 -6.09 -26.43 -8.11
C PHE A 307 -6.66 -27.42 -9.13
N LYS A 308 -7.91 -27.25 -9.54
CA LYS A 308 -8.60 -28.24 -10.39
C LYS A 308 -7.85 -28.56 -11.69
N ASN A 309 -7.12 -27.59 -12.25
CA ASN A 309 -6.45 -27.76 -13.53
C ASN A 309 -4.98 -28.20 -13.43
N ASP A 310 -4.36 -28.12 -12.25
CA ASP A 310 -2.90 -28.33 -12.13
C ASP A 310 -2.53 -29.53 -11.25
N GLN A 311 -3.52 -30.32 -10.79
CA GLN A 311 -3.36 -31.49 -9.89
C GLN A 311 -2.53 -31.22 -8.63
N TYR A 312 -2.22 -29.96 -8.36
CA TYR A 312 -1.36 -29.53 -7.28
C TYR A 312 -2.18 -29.26 -6.04
N ILE A 313 -1.70 -29.74 -4.89
CA ILE A 313 -2.35 -29.61 -3.60
C ILE A 313 -1.47 -28.71 -2.73
N GLU A 314 -2.05 -27.64 -2.22
CA GLU A 314 -1.40 -26.76 -1.26
C GLU A 314 -2.12 -26.84 0.08
N ALA A 315 -1.42 -26.42 1.12
CA ALA A 315 -2.03 -26.11 2.40
C ALA A 315 -1.71 -24.68 2.82
N VAL A 316 -2.61 -24.05 3.57
CA VAL A 316 -2.41 -22.69 4.08
C VAL A 316 -2.73 -22.62 5.56
N TYR A 317 -1.86 -21.97 6.33
CA TYR A 317 -2.12 -21.68 7.73
C TYR A 317 -3.16 -20.57 7.86
N ALA A 318 -4.25 -20.81 8.59
CA ALA A 318 -5.29 -19.81 8.78
C ALA A 318 -4.76 -18.59 9.58
N SER A 319 -3.85 -18.80 10.52
CA SER A 319 -3.31 -17.76 11.40
C SER A 319 -2.47 -16.73 10.64
N THR A 320 -1.62 -17.19 9.71
CA THR A 320 -0.58 -16.39 9.07
C THR A 320 -0.73 -16.27 7.55
N SER A 321 -1.62 -17.05 6.93
CA SER A 321 -1.70 -17.27 5.48
C SER A 321 -0.45 -17.89 4.84
N GLU A 322 0.46 -18.44 5.65
CA GLU A 322 1.66 -19.12 5.14
C GLU A 322 1.29 -20.32 4.28
N ILE A 323 1.92 -20.42 3.11
CA ILE A 323 1.65 -21.43 2.10
C ILE A 323 2.62 -22.59 2.26
N MET A 324 2.08 -23.79 2.39
CA MET A 324 2.83 -25.03 2.26
C MET A 324 2.56 -25.64 0.90
N PHE A 325 3.57 -25.55 0.04
CA PHE A 325 3.58 -26.05 -1.33
C PHE A 325 3.54 -27.58 -1.41
N GLU A 326 4.19 -28.25 -0.46
CA GLU A 326 4.20 -29.70 -0.36
C GLU A 326 3.62 -30.09 1.01
N PRO A 327 2.28 -30.14 1.15
CA PRO A 327 1.67 -30.53 2.41
C PRO A 327 2.05 -31.96 2.78
N LEU A 328 2.07 -32.24 4.09
CA LEU A 328 2.37 -33.59 4.58
C LEU A 328 1.34 -34.59 4.02
N GLU A 329 1.78 -35.81 3.70
CA GLU A 329 0.92 -36.83 3.11
C GLU A 329 -0.30 -37.13 3.99
N GLU A 330 -0.14 -37.10 5.32
CA GLU A 330 -1.24 -37.28 6.27
C GLU A 330 -2.28 -36.15 6.26
N TRP A 331 -1.97 -34.98 5.68
CA TRP A 331 -2.89 -33.84 5.55
C TRP A 331 -3.76 -33.93 4.30
N ILE A 332 -3.37 -34.79 3.36
CA ILE A 332 -4.07 -34.98 2.09
C ILE A 332 -5.07 -36.14 2.27
N PRO A 333 -6.36 -35.97 1.88
CA PRO A 333 -7.32 -37.07 1.94
C PRO A 333 -6.87 -38.24 1.06
N GLU A 334 -7.19 -39.47 1.47
CA GLU A 334 -6.64 -40.70 0.88
C GLU A 334 -6.93 -40.83 -0.63
N GLU A 335 -8.07 -40.32 -1.09
CA GLU A 335 -8.47 -40.30 -2.49
C GLU A 335 -7.64 -39.36 -3.39
N TYR A 336 -6.82 -38.47 -2.81
CA TYR A 336 -5.95 -37.53 -3.52
C TYR A 336 -4.44 -37.83 -3.35
N ARG A 337 -4.08 -38.93 -2.67
CA ARG A 337 -2.69 -39.36 -2.49
C ARG A 337 -2.11 -40.09 -3.70
#